data_AF-A0AAU6TU44-F1
#
_entry.id   AF-A0AAU6TU44-F1
#
_cell.length_a   1.000
_cell.length_b   1.000
_cell.length_c   1.000
_cell.angle_alpha   90.00
_cell.angle_beta   90.00
_cell.angle_gamma   90.00
#
_symmetry.space_group_name_H-M   'P 1'
#
loop_
_entity.id
_entity.type
_entity.pdbx_description
1 polymer ?
#
loop_
_entity_poly.entity_id
_entity_poly.type
_entity_poly.pdbx_seq_one_letter_code
_entity_poly.pdbx_strand_id
1 'polypeptide(L)'
;MAETIEFTAGFNRKLNLPSENSELTALFLAAGTHQFLLPGYEVKEGYQFIKSGKKQQYRLVTTGGTPETVYLVELCFRNDIVAGQTSCTQIKVWRTTNDKHQSAVADLPRHFFRWLLDTYHIVVTDEEQTGDGRRFWEVMISWALAAGFYVYASDGGEPERPLFVIQDMESFFEYRSDFCWGNDPDIHTHRLIVISKKEIK
;
A
#
# COMPACT_ATOMS: atom_id res chain seq x y z
N MET A 1 -14.91 1.95 -12.72
CA MET A 1 -14.37 1.46 -11.43
C MET A 1 -14.55 -0.06 -11.21
N ALA A 2 -15.46 -0.75 -11.92
CA ALA A 2 -15.59 -2.21 -11.86
C ALA A 2 -14.38 -2.99 -12.45
N GLU A 3 -13.75 -2.48 -13.51
CA GLU A 3 -12.62 -3.15 -14.19
C GLU A 3 -11.35 -3.26 -13.32
N THR A 4 -11.14 -2.35 -12.35
CA THR A 4 -9.93 -2.34 -11.53
C THR A 4 -9.98 -3.42 -10.44
N ILE A 5 -11.15 -3.63 -9.83
CA ILE A 5 -11.35 -4.58 -8.71
C ILE A 5 -11.27 -6.04 -9.21
N GLU A 6 -11.87 -6.33 -10.36
CA GLU A 6 -11.85 -7.67 -10.97
C GLU A 6 -10.43 -8.06 -11.43
N PHE A 7 -9.67 -7.08 -11.95
CA PHE A 7 -8.26 -7.27 -12.32
C PHE A 7 -7.36 -7.52 -11.10
N THR A 8 -7.60 -6.84 -9.96
CA THR A 8 -6.81 -7.02 -8.74
C THR A 8 -7.05 -8.40 -8.11
N ALA A 9 -8.31 -8.84 -7.96
CA ALA A 9 -8.64 -10.15 -7.39
C ALA A 9 -8.10 -11.30 -8.25
N GLY A 10 -8.28 -11.22 -9.57
CA GLY A 10 -7.72 -12.20 -10.50
C GLY A 10 -6.20 -12.26 -10.39
N PHE A 11 -5.52 -11.11 -10.37
CA PHE A 11 -4.06 -11.05 -10.28
C PHE A 11 -3.48 -11.56 -8.96
N ASN A 12 -4.11 -11.24 -7.82
CA ASN A 12 -3.67 -11.74 -6.51
C ASN A 12 -3.81 -13.27 -6.43
N ARG A 13 -4.88 -13.83 -7.01
CA ARG A 13 -5.05 -15.28 -7.15
C ARG A 13 -3.90 -15.91 -7.95
N LYS A 14 -3.50 -15.29 -9.07
CA LYS A 14 -2.37 -15.78 -9.87
C LYS A 14 -1.06 -15.78 -9.07
N LEU A 15 -0.80 -14.74 -8.28
CA LEU A 15 0.38 -14.68 -7.42
C LEU A 15 0.37 -15.72 -6.28
N ASN A 16 -0.80 -16.19 -5.85
CA ASN A 16 -0.90 -17.27 -4.86
C ASN A 16 -0.59 -18.66 -5.45
N LEU A 17 -0.71 -18.84 -6.77
CA LEU A 17 -0.41 -20.11 -7.46
C LEU A 17 1.08 -20.16 -7.83
N PRO A 18 1.88 -21.11 -7.31
CA PRO A 18 3.34 -21.11 -7.52
C PRO A 18 3.77 -21.09 -8.99
N SER A 19 3.09 -21.84 -9.86
CA SER A 19 3.37 -21.88 -11.30
C SER A 19 3.10 -20.53 -11.97
N GLU A 20 1.93 -19.93 -11.71
CA GLU A 20 1.56 -18.64 -12.29
C GLU A 20 2.38 -17.48 -11.71
N ASN A 21 2.71 -17.52 -10.42
CA ASN A 21 3.60 -16.54 -9.79
C ASN A 21 4.96 -16.54 -10.47
N SER A 22 5.54 -17.73 -10.68
CA SER A 22 6.84 -17.87 -11.33
C SER A 22 6.82 -17.29 -12.75
N GLU A 23 5.79 -17.63 -13.53
CA GLU A 23 5.60 -17.12 -14.89
C GLU A 23 5.43 -15.58 -14.91
N LEU A 24 4.55 -15.04 -14.06
CA LEU A 24 4.31 -13.60 -13.96
C LEU A 24 5.56 -12.84 -13.48
N THR A 25 6.38 -13.45 -12.64
CA THR A 25 7.62 -12.87 -12.15
C THR A 25 8.67 -12.84 -13.26
N ALA A 26 8.82 -13.91 -14.02
CA ALA A 26 9.69 -13.96 -15.18
C ALA A 26 9.29 -12.91 -16.23
N LEU A 27 7.99 -12.77 -16.53
CA LEU A 27 7.47 -11.74 -17.43
C LEU A 27 7.75 -10.32 -16.91
N PHE A 28 7.55 -10.09 -15.61
CA PHE A 28 7.85 -8.79 -14.99
C PHE A 28 9.32 -8.41 -15.12
N LEU A 29 10.23 -9.36 -14.86
CA LEU A 29 11.68 -9.17 -15.01
C LEU A 29 12.08 -8.87 -16.46
N ALA A 30 11.56 -9.67 -17.40
CA ALA A 30 11.84 -9.52 -18.83
C ALA A 30 11.32 -8.20 -19.43
N ALA A 31 10.27 -7.62 -18.84
CA ALA A 31 9.70 -6.34 -19.27
C ALA A 31 10.58 -5.11 -18.98
N GLY A 32 11.71 -5.30 -18.29
CA GLY A 32 12.66 -4.25 -17.91
C GLY A 32 12.47 -3.81 -16.46
N THR A 33 13.47 -4.08 -15.64
CA THR A 33 13.48 -3.74 -14.21
C THR A 33 14.82 -3.14 -13.79
N HIS A 34 14.80 -2.41 -12.69
CA HIS A 34 15.99 -1.84 -12.07
C HIS A 34 16.11 -2.38 -10.65
N GLN A 35 17.35 -2.59 -10.20
CA GLN A 35 17.58 -2.91 -8.79
C GLN A 35 17.07 -1.77 -7.92
N PHE A 36 16.39 -2.12 -6.84
CA PHE A 36 15.91 -1.17 -5.84
C PHE A 36 16.43 -1.60 -4.47
N LEU A 37 16.88 -0.63 -3.68
CA LEU A 37 17.24 -0.86 -2.28
C LEU A 37 16.21 -0.15 -1.43
N LEU A 38 15.49 -0.91 -0.59
CA LEU A 38 14.54 -0.35 0.36
C LEU A 38 15.34 0.16 1.59
N PRO A 39 15.38 1.47 1.86
CA PRO A 39 16.16 1.99 2.98
C PRO A 39 15.72 1.39 4.31
N GLY A 40 16.70 0.96 5.11
CA GLY A 40 16.46 0.38 6.43
C GLY A 40 15.90 -1.06 6.41
N TYR A 41 15.85 -1.72 5.27
CA TYR A 41 15.50 -3.14 5.17
C TYR A 41 16.67 -3.95 4.59
N GLU A 42 17.14 -4.94 5.34
CA GLU A 42 18.19 -5.85 4.89
C GLU A 42 17.58 -7.00 4.08
N VAL A 43 17.90 -7.03 2.78
CA VAL A 43 17.45 -8.11 1.89
C VAL A 43 18.22 -9.37 2.21
N LYS A 44 17.50 -10.43 2.58
CA LYS A 44 18.08 -11.75 2.88
C LYS A 44 18.65 -12.40 1.62
N GLU A 45 19.64 -13.27 1.82
CA GLU A 45 20.18 -14.12 0.75
C GLU A 45 19.04 -14.91 0.07
N GLY A 46 19.10 -15.01 -1.25
CA GLY A 46 18.06 -15.65 -2.06
C GLY A 46 16.94 -14.70 -2.50
N TYR A 47 16.99 -13.42 -2.13
CA TYR A 47 16.00 -12.42 -2.49
C TYR A 47 16.63 -11.15 -3.09
N GLN A 48 15.85 -10.41 -3.88
CA GLN A 48 16.23 -9.10 -4.40
C GLN A 48 15.02 -8.19 -4.55
N PHE A 49 15.19 -6.91 -4.24
CA PHE A 49 14.20 -5.88 -4.54
C PHE A 49 14.43 -5.32 -5.94
N ILE A 50 13.33 -5.24 -6.68
CA ILE A 50 13.32 -4.74 -8.05
C ILE A 50 12.19 -3.73 -8.22
N LYS A 51 12.44 -2.71 -9.04
CA LYS A 51 11.46 -1.73 -9.49
C LYS A 51 11.19 -1.93 -10.97
N SER A 52 9.93 -1.86 -11.38
CA SER A 52 9.56 -1.83 -12.79
C SER A 52 10.17 -0.61 -13.48
N GLY A 53 10.67 -0.79 -14.71
CA GLY A 53 11.09 0.32 -15.56
C GLY A 53 9.92 1.12 -16.15
N LYS A 54 8.70 0.58 -16.11
CA LYS A 54 7.51 1.14 -16.79
C LYS A 54 6.45 1.68 -15.84
N LYS A 55 6.41 1.18 -14.61
CA LYS A 55 5.39 1.52 -13.60
C LYS A 55 6.03 1.83 -12.25
N GLN A 56 5.27 2.44 -11.35
CA GLN A 56 5.66 2.61 -9.95
C GLN A 56 5.37 1.35 -9.15
N GLN A 57 5.81 0.20 -9.67
CA GLN A 57 5.64 -1.10 -9.06
C GLN A 57 6.98 -1.63 -8.57
N TYR A 58 7.00 -2.11 -7.34
CA TYR A 58 8.15 -2.65 -6.64
C TYR A 58 7.83 -4.08 -6.23
N ARG A 59 8.81 -4.98 -6.34
CA ARG A 59 8.67 -6.37 -5.93
C ARG A 59 9.88 -6.83 -5.15
N LEU A 60 9.67 -7.61 -4.10
CA LEU A 60 10.68 -8.54 -3.60
C LEU A 60 10.50 -9.85 -4.37
N VAL A 61 11.55 -10.32 -5.02
CA VAL A 61 11.55 -11.57 -5.77
C VAL A 61 12.65 -12.50 -5.28
N THR A 62 12.47 -13.81 -5.46
CA THR A 62 13.54 -14.79 -5.24
C THR A 62 14.58 -14.73 -6.37
N THR A 63 15.83 -15.06 -6.06
CA THR A 63 16.97 -15.02 -7.02
C THR A 63 17.32 -16.39 -7.61
N GLY A 64 16.52 -17.43 -7.32
CA GLY A 64 16.74 -18.79 -7.82
C GLY A 64 16.43 -18.96 -9.31
N GLY A 65 16.66 -20.16 -9.84
CA GLY A 65 16.40 -20.48 -11.26
C GLY A 65 14.94 -20.32 -11.70
N THR A 66 14.02 -20.37 -10.73
CA THR A 66 12.59 -20.07 -10.92
C THR A 66 12.23 -18.91 -10.00
N PRO A 67 12.22 -17.65 -10.48
CA PRO A 67 11.99 -16.50 -9.64
C PRO A 67 10.50 -16.38 -9.28
N GLU A 68 10.22 -16.08 -8.01
CA GLU A 68 8.88 -15.92 -7.45
C GLU A 68 8.76 -14.53 -6.83
N THR A 69 7.66 -13.83 -7.08
CA THR A 69 7.28 -12.61 -6.37
C THR A 69 6.77 -12.99 -5.00
N VAL A 70 7.39 -12.47 -3.95
CA VAL A 70 7.00 -12.74 -2.55
C VAL A 70 6.36 -11.53 -1.87
N TYR A 71 6.63 -10.34 -2.39
CA TYR A 71 6.02 -9.10 -1.95
C TYR A 71 5.89 -8.15 -3.15
N LEU A 72 4.79 -7.42 -3.24
CA LEU A 72 4.50 -6.48 -4.32
C LEU A 72 3.85 -5.23 -3.73
N VAL A 73 4.33 -4.07 -4.18
CA VAL A 73 3.67 -2.78 -3.95
C VAL A 73 3.59 -2.02 -5.27
N GLU A 74 2.41 -1.52 -5.61
CA GLU A 74 2.20 -0.58 -6.71
C GLU A 74 1.70 0.76 -6.16
N LEU A 75 2.37 1.82 -6.56
CA LEU A 75 2.08 3.19 -6.15
C LEU A 75 1.31 3.93 -7.24
N CYS A 76 0.50 4.87 -6.81
CA CYS A 76 -0.06 5.92 -7.64
C CYS A 76 0.11 7.26 -6.94
N PHE A 77 0.20 8.33 -7.73
CA PHE A 77 0.36 9.67 -7.21
C PHE A 77 -0.88 10.48 -7.54
N ARG A 78 -1.39 11.20 -6.53
CA ARG A 78 -2.60 12.01 -6.60
C ARG A 78 -2.33 13.41 -6.10
N ASN A 79 -2.96 14.40 -6.73
CA ASN A 79 -2.84 15.81 -6.35
C ASN A 79 -4.17 16.41 -5.86
N ASP A 80 -5.21 15.59 -5.80
CA ASP A 80 -6.59 15.98 -5.49
C ASP A 80 -7.01 15.65 -4.05
N ILE A 81 -6.13 15.03 -3.26
CA ILE A 81 -6.42 14.63 -1.87
C ILE A 81 -6.06 15.71 -0.87
N VAL A 82 -4.88 16.32 -1.02
CA VAL A 82 -4.39 17.39 -0.15
C VAL A 82 -4.05 18.58 -1.03
N ALA A 83 -4.71 19.71 -0.79
CA ALA A 83 -4.58 20.90 -1.62
C ALA A 83 -3.11 21.33 -1.74
N GLY A 84 -2.64 21.49 -2.97
CA GLY A 84 -1.27 21.94 -3.26
C GLY A 84 -0.16 20.93 -2.94
N GLN A 85 -0.49 19.67 -2.62
CA GLN A 85 0.49 18.63 -2.29
C GLN A 85 0.25 17.36 -3.11
N THR A 86 1.34 16.70 -3.52
CA THR A 86 1.27 15.37 -4.14
C THR A 86 1.26 14.30 -3.06
N SER A 87 0.18 13.54 -3.03
CA SER A 87 -0.02 12.39 -2.15
C SER A 87 0.37 11.10 -2.85
N CYS A 88 1.10 10.23 -2.15
CA CYS A 88 1.37 8.88 -2.60
C CYS A 88 0.26 7.94 -2.11
N THR A 89 -0.48 7.31 -3.01
CA THR A 89 -1.41 6.24 -2.66
C THR A 89 -0.74 4.90 -2.95
N GLN A 90 -0.71 4.01 -1.95
CA GLN A 90 -0.44 2.60 -2.23
C GLN A 90 -1.72 2.02 -2.81
N ILE A 91 -1.76 1.75 -4.13
CA ILE A 91 -2.97 1.22 -4.78
C ILE A 91 -3.03 -0.30 -4.69
N LYS A 92 -1.87 -0.97 -4.57
CA LYS A 92 -1.84 -2.42 -4.48
C LYS A 92 -0.72 -2.89 -3.59
N VAL A 93 -1.08 -3.62 -2.54
CA VAL A 93 -0.13 -4.35 -1.70
C VAL A 93 -0.49 -5.82 -1.75
N TRP A 94 0.46 -6.66 -2.12
CA TRP A 94 0.31 -8.10 -2.03
C TRP A 94 1.52 -8.70 -1.34
N ARG A 95 1.27 -9.66 -0.46
CA ARG A 95 2.28 -10.40 0.28
C ARG A 95 1.96 -11.88 0.17
N THR A 96 2.97 -12.69 -0.12
CA THR A 96 2.80 -14.14 -0.16
C THR A 96 2.29 -14.68 1.18
N THR A 97 1.43 -15.69 1.12
CA THR A 97 0.98 -16.47 2.27
C THR A 97 1.84 -17.71 2.51
N ASN A 98 2.85 -17.95 1.67
CA ASN A 98 3.72 -19.11 1.79
C ASN A 98 4.73 -18.93 2.93
N ASP A 99 4.63 -19.79 3.94
CA ASP A 99 5.41 -19.73 5.18
C ASP A 99 6.93 -19.74 4.96
N LYS A 100 7.41 -20.39 3.88
CA LYS A 100 8.85 -20.42 3.53
C LYS A 100 9.46 -19.03 3.35
N HIS A 101 8.63 -18.03 3.03
CA HIS A 101 9.06 -16.64 2.81
C HIS A 101 8.75 -15.71 3.98
N GLN A 102 8.06 -16.19 5.02
CA GLN A 102 7.51 -15.34 6.07
C GLN A 102 8.60 -14.50 6.74
N SER A 103 9.77 -15.09 6.97
CA SER A 103 10.90 -14.39 7.57
C SER A 103 11.42 -13.21 6.72
N ALA A 104 11.23 -13.24 5.40
CA ALA A 104 11.60 -12.13 4.52
C ALA A 104 10.49 -11.07 4.45
N VAL A 105 9.21 -11.47 4.50
CA VAL A 105 8.10 -10.54 4.21
C VAL A 105 7.35 -10.00 5.43
N ALA A 106 7.61 -10.51 6.62
CA ALA A 106 6.83 -10.19 7.83
C ALA A 106 6.75 -8.67 8.10
N ASP A 107 7.90 -7.99 8.16
CA ASP A 107 7.98 -6.57 8.52
C ASP A 107 8.00 -5.63 7.30
N LEU A 108 8.01 -6.18 6.09
CA LEU A 108 8.13 -5.40 4.85
C LEU A 108 7.11 -4.27 4.71
N PRO A 109 5.81 -4.45 5.03
CA PRO A 109 4.85 -3.37 4.98
C PRO A 109 5.29 -2.12 5.73
N ARG A 110 5.82 -2.26 6.94
CA ARG A 110 6.24 -1.13 7.79
C ARG A 110 7.48 -0.45 7.22
N HIS A 111 8.48 -1.22 6.79
CA HIS A 111 9.68 -0.66 6.16
C HIS A 111 9.33 0.10 4.87
N PHE A 112 8.50 -0.50 4.02
CA PHE A 112 8.09 0.09 2.76
C PHE A 112 7.29 1.37 2.98
N PHE A 113 6.33 1.33 3.91
CA PHE A 113 5.51 2.48 4.22
C PHE A 113 6.30 3.63 4.86
N ARG A 114 7.25 3.33 5.76
CA ARG A 114 8.16 4.34 6.31
C ARG A 114 8.97 5.00 5.21
N TRP A 115 9.51 4.23 4.27
CA TRP A 115 10.22 4.77 3.12
C TRP A 115 9.33 5.68 2.26
N LEU A 116 8.06 5.32 2.04
CA LEU A 116 7.12 6.18 1.32
C LEU A 116 6.87 7.50 2.03
N LEU A 117 6.64 7.48 3.34
CA LEU A 117 6.47 8.71 4.12
C LEU A 117 7.74 9.58 4.12
N ASP A 118 8.92 8.96 4.18
CA ASP A 118 10.18 9.69 4.11
C ASP A 118 10.39 10.33 2.73
N THR A 119 9.94 9.67 1.66
CA THR A 119 10.15 10.10 0.26
C THR A 119 9.07 11.09 -0.23
N TYR A 120 7.80 10.85 0.10
CA TYR A 120 6.65 11.57 -0.45
C TYR A 120 5.87 12.38 0.59
N HIS A 121 6.24 12.29 1.87
CA HIS A 121 5.65 13.00 3.01
C HIS A 121 4.20 12.64 3.36
N ILE A 122 3.37 12.32 2.36
CA ILE A 122 1.96 11.99 2.52
C ILE A 122 1.69 10.63 1.87
N VAL A 123 1.12 9.72 2.65
CA VAL A 123 0.58 8.45 2.16
C VAL A 123 -0.91 8.39 2.43
N VAL A 124 -1.67 7.93 1.43
CA VAL A 124 -3.13 7.85 1.48
C VAL A 124 -3.57 6.40 1.30
N THR A 125 -4.65 6.01 1.96
CA THR A 125 -5.31 4.72 1.73
C THR A 125 -5.75 4.58 0.29
N ASP A 126 -5.87 3.34 -0.18
CA ASP A 126 -6.58 3.05 -1.42
C ASP A 126 -8.11 3.19 -1.25
N GLU A 127 -8.82 3.10 -2.37
CA GLU A 127 -10.29 3.13 -2.44
C GLU A 127 -10.90 1.72 -2.30
N GLU A 128 -10.07 0.67 -2.11
CA GLU A 128 -10.55 -0.72 -2.02
C GLU A 128 -11.17 -1.00 -0.65
N GLN A 129 -12.46 -1.34 -0.67
CA GLN A 129 -13.27 -1.59 0.53
C GLN A 129 -13.25 -3.08 0.93
N THR A 130 -12.06 -3.68 1.03
CA THR A 130 -11.90 -5.09 1.43
C THR A 130 -11.59 -5.23 2.92
N GLY A 131 -12.03 -6.32 3.55
CA GLY A 131 -11.76 -6.59 4.97
C GLY A 131 -10.27 -6.70 5.28
N ASP A 132 -9.50 -7.36 4.41
CA ASP A 132 -8.04 -7.47 4.55
C ASP A 132 -7.35 -6.12 4.37
N GLY A 133 -7.81 -5.31 3.41
CA GLY A 133 -7.33 -3.94 3.20
C GLY A 133 -7.60 -3.04 4.40
N ARG A 134 -8.82 -3.06 4.94
CA ARG A 134 -9.18 -2.33 6.17
C ARG A 134 -8.24 -2.72 7.32
N ARG A 135 -8.07 -4.01 7.58
CA ARG A 135 -7.20 -4.49 8.67
C ARG A 135 -5.74 -4.09 8.47
N PHE A 136 -5.25 -4.12 7.24
CA PHE A 136 -3.92 -3.62 6.91
C PHE A 136 -3.79 -2.14 7.28
N TRP A 137 -4.74 -1.31 6.85
CA TRP A 137 -4.73 0.12 7.11
C TRP A 137 -4.89 0.47 8.59
N GLU A 138 -5.72 -0.27 9.34
CA GLU A 138 -5.82 -0.15 10.80
C GLU A 138 -4.47 -0.36 11.50
N VAL A 139 -3.69 -1.36 11.07
CA VAL A 139 -2.33 -1.60 11.59
C VAL A 139 -1.39 -0.45 11.24
N MET A 140 -1.49 0.10 10.02
CA MET A 140 -0.64 1.20 9.57
C MET A 140 -0.98 2.51 10.27
N ILE A 141 -2.25 2.78 10.55
CA ILE A 141 -2.73 3.95 11.31
C ILE A 141 -2.23 3.87 12.74
N SER A 142 -2.42 2.72 13.40
CA SER A 142 -1.93 2.49 14.77
C SER A 142 -0.43 2.72 14.88
N TRP A 143 0.34 2.18 13.93
CA TRP A 143 1.78 2.41 13.86
C TRP A 143 2.13 3.88 13.62
N ALA A 144 1.43 4.56 12.72
CA ALA A 144 1.71 5.95 12.37
C ALA A 144 1.49 6.91 13.55
N LEU A 145 0.39 6.73 14.28
CA LEU A 145 0.09 7.46 15.51
C LEU A 145 1.16 7.23 16.57
N ALA A 146 1.54 5.96 16.81
CA ALA A 146 2.61 5.62 17.76
C ALA A 146 3.98 6.20 17.36
N ALA A 147 4.24 6.38 16.06
CA ALA A 147 5.44 6.99 15.54
C ALA A 147 5.41 8.54 15.57
N GLY A 148 4.31 9.15 16.03
CA GLY A 148 4.15 10.60 16.10
C GLY A 148 3.87 11.26 14.74
N PHE A 149 3.38 10.51 13.76
CA PHE A 149 2.91 11.07 12.49
C PHE A 149 1.49 11.62 12.63
N TYR A 150 1.14 12.51 11.71
CA TYR A 150 -0.17 13.14 11.66
C TYR A 150 -1.12 12.27 10.84
N VAL A 151 -2.32 12.01 11.35
CA VAL A 151 -3.32 11.18 10.69
C VAL A 151 -4.63 11.95 10.57
N TYR A 152 -5.25 11.88 9.39
CA TYR A 152 -6.50 12.57 9.07
C TYR A 152 -7.45 11.65 8.32
N ALA A 153 -8.75 11.83 8.50
CA ALA A 153 -9.76 11.34 7.55
C ALA A 153 -10.10 12.45 6.56
N SER A 154 -10.00 12.15 5.27
CA SER A 154 -10.33 13.05 4.16
C SER A 154 -11.71 12.71 3.62
N ASP A 155 -12.61 13.69 3.53
CA ASP A 155 -13.95 13.49 2.95
C ASP A 155 -14.02 13.90 1.48
N GLY A 156 -13.83 12.95 0.57
CA GLY A 156 -13.97 13.21 -0.87
C GLY A 156 -15.41 13.43 -1.34
N GLY A 157 -16.41 13.25 -0.48
CA GLY A 157 -17.81 13.58 -0.80
C GLY A 157 -18.11 15.08 -0.76
N GLU A 158 -17.25 15.87 -0.12
CA GLU A 158 -17.42 17.31 0.04
C GLU A 158 -16.53 18.09 -0.95
N PRO A 159 -16.99 19.22 -1.52
CA PRO A 159 -16.23 19.98 -2.52
C PRO A 159 -14.85 20.46 -2.04
N GLU A 160 -14.73 20.82 -0.77
CA GLU A 160 -13.48 21.31 -0.17
C GLU A 160 -12.57 20.19 0.35
N ARG A 161 -13.06 18.94 0.32
CA ARG A 161 -12.36 17.75 0.82
C ARG A 161 -11.74 17.94 2.21
N PRO A 162 -12.57 18.22 3.25
CA PRO A 162 -12.08 18.52 4.58
C PRO A 162 -11.26 17.37 5.17
N LEU A 163 -10.28 17.74 6.01
CA LEU A 163 -9.43 16.81 6.75
C LEU A 163 -9.79 16.84 8.24
N PHE A 164 -10.22 15.70 8.77
CA PHE A 164 -10.53 15.53 10.19
C PHE A 164 -9.38 14.84 10.91
N VAL A 165 -8.77 15.53 11.88
CA VAL A 165 -7.66 15.00 12.68
C VAL A 165 -8.10 13.73 13.42
N ILE A 166 -7.20 12.74 13.44
CA ILE A 166 -7.31 11.50 14.22
C ILE A 166 -6.19 11.52 15.24
N GLN A 167 -6.53 11.61 16.52
CA GLN A 167 -5.55 11.82 17.59
C GLN A 167 -5.01 10.49 18.14
N ASP A 168 -5.85 9.46 18.10
CA ASP A 168 -5.57 8.15 18.68
C ASP A 168 -6.45 7.06 18.02
N MET A 169 -6.23 5.80 18.43
CA MET A 169 -7.02 4.69 17.91
C MET A 169 -8.47 4.69 18.42
N GLU A 170 -8.75 5.29 19.58
CA GLU A 170 -10.10 5.37 20.13
C GLU A 170 -10.98 6.27 19.27
N SER A 171 -10.52 7.50 19.01
CA SER A 171 -11.18 8.44 18.08
C SER A 171 -11.25 7.90 16.65
N PHE A 172 -10.26 7.11 16.21
CA PHE A 172 -10.33 6.41 14.94
C PHE A 172 -11.51 5.43 14.89
N PHE A 173 -11.61 4.50 15.84
CA PHE A 173 -12.66 3.48 15.83
C PHE A 173 -14.05 4.06 16.09
N GLU A 174 -14.16 5.06 16.96
CA GLU A 174 -15.46 5.65 17.31
C GLU A 174 -16.03 6.50 16.16
N TYR A 175 -15.18 7.25 15.44
CA TYR A 175 -15.67 8.29 14.53
C TYR A 175 -15.21 8.16 13.07
N ARG A 176 -14.16 7.40 12.77
CA ARG A 176 -13.49 7.45 11.46
C ARG A 176 -13.45 6.11 10.73
N SER A 177 -13.46 5.01 11.47
CA SER A 177 -13.39 3.67 10.88
C SER A 177 -14.58 3.40 9.96
N ASP A 178 -15.81 3.53 10.45
CA ASP A 178 -17.00 3.28 9.62
C ASP A 178 -17.30 4.46 8.68
N PHE A 179 -16.80 5.65 8.98
CA PHE A 179 -16.85 6.80 8.09
C PHE A 179 -16.03 6.57 6.81
N CYS A 180 -14.85 5.95 6.90
CA CYS A 180 -13.99 5.62 5.76
C CYS A 180 -14.29 4.24 5.15
N TRP A 181 -14.72 3.26 5.96
CA TRP A 181 -14.98 1.88 5.53
C TRP A 181 -16.40 1.41 5.85
N GLY A 182 -17.38 2.11 5.30
CA GLY A 182 -18.80 1.76 5.37
C GLY A 182 -19.32 1.05 4.13
N ASN A 183 -20.64 0.84 4.06
CA ASN A 183 -21.26 -0.03 3.05
C ASN A 183 -21.68 0.69 1.76
N ASP A 184 -21.62 2.02 1.72
CA ASP A 184 -22.02 2.80 0.54
C ASP A 184 -20.80 3.04 -0.38
N PRO A 185 -20.69 2.35 -1.52
CA PRO A 185 -19.52 2.47 -2.39
C PRO A 185 -19.39 3.84 -3.05
N ASP A 186 -20.48 4.59 -3.25
CA ASP A 186 -20.44 5.90 -3.90
C ASP A 186 -19.89 6.99 -2.96
N ILE A 187 -19.87 6.71 -1.66
CA ILE A 187 -19.41 7.64 -0.63
C ILE A 187 -18.07 7.18 -0.04
N HIS A 188 -18.00 5.93 0.42
CA HIS A 188 -16.89 5.46 1.25
C HIS A 188 -15.62 5.24 0.42
N THR A 189 -15.72 4.92 -0.87
CA THR A 189 -14.55 4.84 -1.76
C THR A 189 -13.83 6.18 -1.92
N HIS A 190 -14.51 7.29 -1.64
CA HIS A 190 -13.93 8.64 -1.71
C HIS A 190 -13.47 9.17 -0.34
N ARG A 191 -13.72 8.44 0.74
CA ARG A 191 -13.29 8.81 2.10
C ARG A 191 -12.03 8.06 2.47
N LEU A 192 -10.91 8.77 2.56
CA LEU A 192 -9.58 8.16 2.64
C LEU A 192 -8.87 8.58 3.92
N ILE A 193 -7.99 7.73 4.43
CA ILE A 193 -7.08 8.13 5.51
C ILE A 193 -5.82 8.71 4.91
N VAL A 194 -5.41 9.86 5.41
CA VAL A 194 -4.19 10.57 5.05
C VAL A 194 -3.22 10.48 6.22
N ILE A 195 -2.05 9.89 5.99
CA ILE A 195 -0.95 9.82 6.94
C ILE A 195 0.16 10.74 6.44
N SER A 196 0.57 11.70 7.27
CA SER A 196 1.53 12.73 6.91
C SER A 196 2.67 12.84 7.92
N LYS A 197 3.88 13.05 7.40
CA LYS A 197 5.08 13.32 8.21
C LYS A 197 5.07 14.71 8.84
N LYS A 198 4.28 15.63 8.29
CA LYS A 198 4.14 17.02 8.78
C LYS A 198 2.67 17.35 8.99
N GLU A 199 2.42 18.31 9.87
CA GLU A 199 1.08 18.87 10.04
C GLU A 199 0.59 19.46 8.71
N ILE A 200 -0.64 19.13 8.31
CA ILE A 200 -1.30 19.70 7.14
C ILE A 200 -2.19 20.82 7.67
N LYS A 201 -1.98 22.04 7.16
CA LYS A 201 -2.73 23.24 7.54
C LYS A 201 -3.83 23.53 6.54
#